data_AF-A0A2J7Z6Q7-F1
#
_entry.id   AF-A0A2J7Z6Q7-F1
#
_cell.length_a   1.000
_cell.length_b   1.000
_cell.length_c   1.000
_cell.angle_alpha   90.00
_cell.angle_beta   90.00
_cell.angle_gamma   90.00
#
_symmetry.space_group_name_H-M   'P 1'
#
loop_
_entity.id
_entity.type
_entity.pdbx_description
1 polymer ?
#
loop_
_entity_poly.entity_id
_entity_poly.type
_entity_poly.pdbx_seq_one_letter_code
_entity_poly.pdbx_strand_id
1 'polypeptide(L)'
;MPLIALALWFMTREAPSSSDAPSASPGASEPGASRTAPAPSARPRASYDPADYARPVRAYAAEAGVSARLLMAILYNESYKPHDPKLERAWQRYKPEAAFGIANMHRAAFDATKRGRDFAHRRWEELPDDRGLAIEAAAWHLHDLAAQLPARRSGACTRDELLALGYNTGASNMLAFARGVTPGNQAQSYLDRLRNNWGKAGSALAR
;
A
#
# COMPACT_ATOMS: atom_id res chain seq x y z
N MET A 1 -5.86 -25.10 1.67
CA MET A 1 -6.43 -24.01 0.86
C MET A 1 -6.79 -22.84 1.78
N PRO A 2 -6.05 -21.72 1.83
CA PRO A 2 -6.60 -20.51 2.42
C PRO A 2 -7.08 -19.55 1.33
N LEU A 3 -8.32 -19.13 1.50
CA LEU A 3 -9.05 -18.15 0.71
C LEU A 3 -8.49 -16.75 0.99
N ILE A 4 -8.15 -16.00 -0.06
CA ILE A 4 -7.85 -14.57 0.06
C ILE A 4 -9.19 -13.83 0.14
N ALA A 5 -9.55 -13.41 1.35
CA ALA A 5 -10.77 -12.68 1.64
C ALA A 5 -10.68 -11.24 1.14
N LEU A 6 -11.58 -10.90 0.22
CA LEU A 6 -11.88 -9.58 -0.28
C LEU A 6 -12.53 -8.73 0.82
N ALA A 7 -12.02 -7.53 1.09
CA ALA A 7 -12.73 -6.53 1.86
C ALA A 7 -13.23 -5.43 0.92
N LEU A 8 -14.51 -5.54 0.54
CA LEU A 8 -15.28 -4.45 -0.05
C LEU A 8 -15.59 -3.43 1.05
N TRP A 9 -15.34 -2.16 0.77
CA TRP A 9 -15.68 -1.06 1.68
C TRP A 9 -16.99 -0.42 1.21
N PHE A 10 -18.04 -0.53 2.01
CA PHE A 10 -19.26 0.25 1.86
C PHE A 10 -19.14 1.51 2.74
N MET A 11 -19.30 2.67 2.11
CA MET A 11 -19.37 3.96 2.78
C MET A 11 -20.81 4.20 3.21
N THR A 12 -21.17 3.82 4.44
CA THR A 12 -22.46 4.24 5.02
C THR A 12 -22.35 5.70 5.43
N ARG A 13 -23.12 6.57 4.75
CA ARG A 13 -23.47 7.90 5.26
C ARG A 13 -24.71 7.73 6.13
N GLU A 14 -24.52 7.67 7.44
CA GLU A 14 -25.61 7.94 8.39
C GLU A 14 -25.59 9.41 8.76
N ALA A 15 -26.61 10.14 8.32
CA ALA A 15 -27.03 11.40 8.91
C ALA A 15 -28.21 11.09 9.84
N PRO A 16 -28.14 11.37 11.14
CA PRO A 16 -29.33 11.36 11.97
C PRO A 16 -30.06 12.70 11.84
N SER A 17 -31.19 12.70 11.13
CA SER A 17 -32.25 13.69 11.31
C SER A 17 -33.27 13.10 12.28
N SER A 18 -33.24 13.55 13.53
CA SER A 18 -34.33 13.33 14.48
C SER A 18 -34.77 14.69 15.01
N SER A 19 -35.95 15.10 14.58
CA SER A 19 -36.75 16.14 15.21
C SER A 19 -37.25 15.62 16.55
N ASP A 20 -37.06 16.40 17.61
CA ASP A 20 -38.04 16.53 18.70
C ASP A 20 -37.77 17.81 19.49
N ALA A 21 -38.82 18.62 19.67
CA ALA A 21 -38.85 19.78 20.56
C ALA A 21 -39.24 19.33 21.98
N PRO A 22 -38.86 20.09 23.04
CA PRO A 22 -39.87 20.99 23.59
C PRO A 22 -39.34 22.34 24.13
N SER A 23 -40.28 23.28 24.24
CA SER A 23 -40.16 24.61 24.84
C SER A 23 -39.80 24.62 26.33
N ALA A 24 -38.85 25.47 26.73
CA ALA A 24 -38.90 26.26 27.96
C ALA A 24 -37.85 27.39 27.93
N SER A 25 -38.24 28.57 28.43
CA SER A 25 -37.41 29.75 28.77
C SER A 25 -38.00 30.34 30.06
N PRO A 26 -37.37 31.28 30.80
CA PRO A 26 -36.17 32.08 30.47
C PRO A 26 -35.14 32.20 31.63
N GLY A 27 -33.96 32.76 31.35
CA GLY A 27 -33.00 33.16 32.38
C GLY A 27 -31.79 33.91 31.81
N ALA A 28 -31.68 35.19 32.11
CA ALA A 28 -30.74 36.15 31.55
C ALA A 28 -29.26 35.89 31.93
N SER A 29 -28.33 36.14 31.00
CA SER A 29 -26.96 36.59 31.25
C SER A 29 -26.32 37.13 29.96
N GLU A 30 -25.46 38.13 30.13
CA GLU A 30 -24.98 39.14 29.17
C GLU A 30 -24.07 38.60 28.04
N PRO A 31 -23.96 39.30 26.88
CA PRO A 31 -23.08 38.90 25.80
C PRO A 31 -21.67 39.47 25.97
N GLY A 32 -20.77 38.70 26.57
CA GLY A 32 -19.33 38.91 26.46
C GLY A 32 -18.83 38.51 25.08
N ALA A 33 -18.57 39.49 24.20
CA ALA A 33 -18.07 39.28 22.85
C ALA A 33 -16.65 38.67 22.83
N SER A 34 -16.58 37.33 22.87
CA SER A 34 -15.34 36.61 22.56
C SER A 34 -15.21 36.49 21.04
N ARG A 35 -14.28 37.25 20.46
CA ARG A 35 -13.87 37.13 19.06
C ARG A 35 -13.29 35.73 18.83
N THR A 36 -14.10 34.83 18.29
CA THR A 36 -13.65 33.52 17.79
C THR A 36 -12.68 33.76 16.65
N ALA A 37 -11.38 33.52 16.89
CA ALA A 37 -10.39 33.50 15.83
C ALA A 37 -10.80 32.44 14.78
N PRO A 38 -10.69 32.73 13.47
CA PRO A 38 -10.99 31.73 12.45
C PRO A 38 -10.06 30.54 12.64
N ALA A 39 -10.64 29.36 12.83
CA ALA A 39 -9.89 28.11 12.86
C ALA A 39 -9.09 28.00 11.56
N PRO A 40 -7.81 27.62 11.60
CA PRO A 40 -7.04 27.41 10.38
C PRO A 40 -7.77 26.35 9.55
N SER A 41 -8.19 26.73 8.34
CA SER A 41 -8.80 25.80 7.40
C SER A 41 -7.84 24.62 7.24
N ALA A 42 -8.27 23.44 7.70
CA ALA A 42 -7.50 22.23 7.57
C ALA A 42 -7.20 22.05 6.08
N ARG A 43 -5.95 22.28 5.69
CA ARG A 43 -5.49 21.95 4.34
C ARG A 43 -5.84 20.47 4.12
N PRO A 44 -6.47 20.10 3.00
CA PRO A 44 -6.66 18.70 2.68
C PRO A 44 -5.30 18.02 2.83
N ARG A 45 -5.22 16.97 3.64
CA ARG A 45 -4.01 16.17 3.76
C ARG A 45 -3.60 15.80 2.34
N ALA A 46 -2.38 16.17 1.95
CA ALA A 46 -1.87 15.87 0.62
C ALA A 46 -2.10 14.39 0.33
N SER A 47 -2.87 14.12 -0.74
CA SER A 47 -3.08 12.77 -1.23
C SER A 47 -1.72 12.12 -1.44
N TYR A 48 -1.53 10.90 -0.96
CA TYR A 48 -0.35 10.10 -1.28
C TYR A 48 -0.22 9.98 -2.81
N ASP A 49 0.91 10.42 -3.37
CA ASP A 49 1.31 10.11 -4.76
C ASP A 49 2.62 9.30 -4.72
N PRO A 50 2.64 8.08 -5.28
CA PRO A 50 3.88 7.31 -5.43
C PRO A 50 5.02 8.09 -6.10
N ALA A 51 4.73 9.07 -6.97
CA ALA A 51 5.75 9.88 -7.62
C ALA A 51 6.67 10.63 -6.64
N ASP A 52 6.15 11.00 -5.47
CA ASP A 52 6.92 11.72 -4.44
C ASP A 52 8.06 10.86 -3.86
N TYR A 53 8.04 9.55 -4.11
CA TYR A 53 8.99 8.57 -3.61
C TYR A 53 9.96 8.08 -4.68
N ALA A 54 10.08 8.75 -5.82
CA ALA A 54 11.00 8.37 -6.89
C ALA A 54 12.46 8.22 -6.40
N ARG A 55 12.93 9.14 -5.55
CA ARG A 55 14.30 9.08 -4.99
C ARG A 55 14.55 7.83 -4.13
N PRO A 56 13.79 7.55 -3.05
CA PRO A 56 13.99 6.32 -2.28
C PRO A 56 13.75 5.05 -3.12
N VAL A 57 12.81 5.06 -4.08
CA VAL A 57 12.62 3.91 -4.98
C VAL A 57 13.88 3.62 -5.81
N ARG A 58 14.52 4.65 -6.39
CA ARG A 58 15.77 4.47 -7.14
C ARG A 58 16.88 3.91 -6.24
N ALA A 59 17.01 4.45 -5.03
CA ALA A 59 18.05 4.03 -4.09
C ALA A 59 17.89 2.56 -3.67
N TYR A 60 16.74 2.19 -3.11
CA TYR A 60 16.53 0.84 -2.61
C TYR A 60 16.40 -0.21 -3.72
N ALA A 61 15.86 0.16 -4.89
CA ALA A 61 15.86 -0.77 -6.02
C ALA A 61 17.28 -1.08 -6.51
N ALA A 62 18.17 -0.08 -6.55
CA ALA A 62 19.56 -0.28 -6.91
C ALA A 62 20.29 -1.15 -5.87
N GLU A 63 20.09 -0.87 -4.59
CA GLU A 63 20.67 -1.64 -3.48
C GLU A 63 20.22 -3.11 -3.51
N ALA A 64 18.92 -3.36 -3.71
CA ALA A 64 18.37 -4.70 -3.81
C ALA A 64 18.61 -5.37 -5.18
N GLY A 65 19.19 -4.67 -6.17
CA GLY A 65 19.42 -5.22 -7.50
C GLY A 65 18.13 -5.57 -8.27
N VAL A 66 17.08 -4.76 -8.10
CA VAL A 66 15.77 -4.93 -8.77
C VAL A 66 15.44 -3.74 -9.67
N SER A 67 14.45 -3.92 -10.56
CA SER A 67 13.98 -2.85 -11.44
C SER A 67 13.28 -1.75 -10.64
N ALA A 68 13.85 -0.54 -10.62
CA ALA A 68 13.21 0.63 -9.99
C ALA A 68 11.82 0.90 -10.60
N ARG A 69 11.67 0.67 -11.91
CA ARG A 69 10.39 0.82 -12.62
C ARG A 69 9.35 -0.17 -12.14
N LEU A 70 9.73 -1.44 -11.93
CA LEU A 70 8.85 -2.44 -11.33
C LEU A 70 8.43 -2.03 -9.92
N LEU A 71 9.37 -1.62 -9.06
CA LEU A 71 9.06 -1.18 -7.70
C LEU A 71 8.10 0.01 -7.69
N MET A 72 8.34 1.03 -8.51
CA MET A 72 7.43 2.17 -8.66
C MET A 72 6.05 1.76 -9.21
N ALA A 73 5.99 0.84 -10.16
CA ALA A 73 4.73 0.34 -10.71
C ALA A 73 3.90 -0.43 -9.65
N ILE A 74 4.57 -1.17 -8.76
CA ILE A 74 3.93 -1.81 -7.60
C ILE A 74 3.35 -0.75 -6.66
N LEU A 75 4.09 0.30 -6.32
CA LEU A 75 3.56 1.38 -5.47
C LEU A 75 2.31 2.05 -6.08
N TYR A 76 2.26 2.22 -7.40
CA TYR A 76 1.05 2.68 -8.10
C TYR A 76 -0.09 1.65 -8.10
N ASN A 77 0.22 0.35 -8.16
CA ASN A 77 -0.80 -0.69 -8.04
C ASN A 77 -1.43 -0.73 -6.64
N GLU A 78 -0.62 -0.49 -5.61
CA GLU A 78 -1.07 -0.50 -4.21
C GLU A 78 -1.76 0.81 -3.79
N SER A 79 -1.56 1.92 -4.54
CA SER A 79 -2.14 3.23 -4.23
C SER A 79 -3.65 3.36 -4.45
N TYR A 80 -4.37 2.27 -4.70
CA TYR A 80 -5.83 2.29 -4.91
C TYR A 80 -6.61 2.64 -3.64
N LYS A 81 -5.98 2.51 -2.46
CA LYS A 81 -6.54 2.89 -1.16
C LYS A 81 -5.75 4.06 -0.55
N PRO A 82 -6.38 4.90 0.29
CA PRO A 82 -5.67 5.92 1.05
C PRO A 82 -4.68 5.28 2.04
N HIS A 83 -3.42 5.71 2.01
CA HIS A 83 -2.38 5.30 2.96
C HIS A 83 -2.19 6.35 4.06
N ASP A 84 -3.24 6.58 4.85
CA ASP A 84 -3.16 7.44 6.03
C ASP A 84 -2.64 6.64 7.25
N PRO A 85 -1.52 7.03 7.88
CA PRO A 85 -0.92 6.25 8.95
C PRO A 85 -1.86 6.04 10.16
N LYS A 86 -2.67 7.06 10.50
CA LYS A 86 -3.62 6.95 11.63
C LYS A 86 -4.73 5.96 11.32
N LEU A 87 -5.24 5.97 10.09
CA LEU A 87 -6.25 5.02 9.63
C LEU A 87 -5.68 3.59 9.58
N GLU A 88 -4.47 3.41 9.03
CA GLU A 88 -3.81 2.09 8.98
C GLU A 88 -3.55 1.54 10.39
N ARG A 89 -3.12 2.36 11.35
CA ARG A 89 -2.97 1.91 12.75
C ARG A 89 -4.29 1.54 13.43
N ALA A 90 -5.35 2.29 13.17
CA ALA A 90 -6.68 1.93 13.68
C ALA A 90 -7.12 0.58 13.10
N TRP A 91 -6.87 0.37 11.81
CA TRP A 91 -7.16 -0.88 11.11
C TRP A 91 -6.31 -2.05 11.62
N GLN A 92 -5.03 -1.84 11.93
CA GLN A 92 -4.13 -2.85 12.48
C GLN A 92 -4.62 -3.46 13.79
N ARG A 93 -5.23 -2.65 14.67
CA ARG A 93 -5.82 -3.15 15.91
C ARG A 93 -7.01 -4.09 15.66
N TYR A 94 -7.70 -3.91 14.54
CA TYR A 94 -8.89 -4.67 14.17
C TYR A 94 -8.58 -5.87 13.26
N LYS A 95 -7.59 -5.74 12.36
CA LYS A 95 -7.11 -6.79 11.46
C LYS A 95 -5.58 -6.93 11.59
N PRO A 96 -5.09 -7.70 12.57
CA PRO A 96 -3.66 -7.80 12.86
C PRO A 96 -2.86 -8.40 11.70
N GLU A 97 -3.50 -9.19 10.84
CA GLU A 97 -2.88 -9.84 9.67
C GLU A 97 -3.10 -9.08 8.34
N ALA A 98 -3.59 -7.84 8.40
CA ALA A 98 -3.73 -7.01 7.20
C ALA A 98 -2.37 -6.70 6.55
N ALA A 99 -2.38 -5.95 5.45
CA ALA A 99 -1.17 -5.47 4.80
C ALA A 99 -1.10 -3.94 4.90
N PHE A 100 0.10 -3.41 5.16
CA PHE A 100 0.30 -2.01 5.57
C PHE A 100 1.44 -1.31 4.84
N GLY A 101 1.46 0.01 5.02
CA GLY A 101 2.38 0.91 4.36
C GLY A 101 2.02 1.11 2.90
N ILE A 102 2.75 2.04 2.27
CA ILE A 102 2.54 2.46 0.88
C ILE A 102 2.82 1.36 -0.15
N ALA A 103 3.49 0.28 0.27
CA ALA A 103 3.73 -0.91 -0.53
C ALA A 103 2.77 -2.08 -0.17
N ASN A 104 1.83 -1.86 0.75
CA ASN A 104 0.80 -2.83 1.14
C ASN A 104 1.38 -4.22 1.45
N MET A 105 2.40 -4.29 2.32
CA MET A 105 3.15 -5.51 2.61
C MET A 105 2.53 -6.29 3.78
N HIS A 106 2.42 -7.61 3.64
CA HIS A 106 1.98 -8.51 4.71
C HIS A 106 3.09 -8.80 5.74
N ARG A 107 2.70 -9.03 7.00
CA ARG A 107 3.62 -9.30 8.12
C ARG A 107 4.58 -10.47 7.85
N ALA A 108 4.05 -11.60 7.39
CA ALA A 108 4.87 -12.78 7.08
C ALA A 108 5.92 -12.50 5.98
N ALA A 109 5.57 -11.70 4.98
CA ALA A 109 6.51 -11.31 3.94
C ALA A 109 7.59 -10.37 4.51
N PHE A 110 7.20 -9.39 5.33
CA PHE A 110 8.14 -8.45 5.95
C PHE A 110 9.13 -9.18 6.87
N ASP A 111 8.63 -10.04 7.77
CA ASP A 111 9.45 -10.78 8.72
C ASP A 111 10.38 -11.78 8.02
N ALA A 112 9.96 -12.37 6.91
CA ALA A 112 10.84 -13.20 6.09
C ALA A 112 11.95 -12.37 5.43
N THR A 113 11.59 -11.21 4.86
CA THR A 113 12.47 -10.33 4.08
C THR A 113 13.53 -9.65 4.95
N LYS A 114 13.18 -9.21 6.17
CA LYS A 114 14.09 -8.44 7.02
C LYS A 114 15.27 -9.23 7.58
N ARG A 115 15.22 -10.57 7.55
CA ARG A 115 16.25 -11.42 8.18
C ARG A 115 17.62 -11.21 7.51
N GLY A 116 18.63 -10.91 8.32
CA GLY A 116 20.00 -10.72 7.85
C GLY A 116 20.23 -9.42 7.08
N ARG A 117 19.30 -8.45 7.17
CA ARG A 117 19.40 -7.13 6.54
C ARG A 117 19.55 -6.03 7.57
N ASP A 118 19.93 -4.83 7.15
CA ASP A 118 20.16 -3.70 8.04
C ASP A 118 18.92 -3.31 8.86
N PHE A 119 17.74 -3.54 8.30
CA PHE A 119 16.45 -3.34 8.96
C PHE A 119 15.91 -4.57 9.72
N ALA A 120 16.74 -5.58 10.02
CA ALA A 120 16.30 -6.80 10.72
C ALA A 120 15.67 -6.53 12.10
N HIS A 121 16.10 -5.45 12.76
CA HIS A 121 15.60 -5.00 14.05
C HIS A 121 14.27 -4.24 13.97
N ARG A 122 13.82 -3.88 12.76
CA ARG A 122 12.57 -3.14 12.53
C ARG A 122 11.36 -4.06 12.60
N ARG A 123 10.22 -3.47 12.89
CA ARG A 123 8.93 -4.14 13.06
C ARG A 123 8.00 -3.81 11.92
N TRP A 124 7.18 -4.79 11.55
CA TRP A 124 6.19 -4.64 10.50
C TRP A 124 5.16 -3.54 10.83
N GLU A 125 4.88 -3.33 12.11
CA GLU A 125 3.99 -2.28 12.62
C GLU A 125 4.49 -0.86 12.34
N GLU A 126 5.75 -0.69 11.90
CA GLU A 126 6.32 0.62 11.55
C GLU A 126 5.99 1.03 10.11
N LEU A 127 5.57 0.12 9.24
CA LEU A 127 5.34 0.42 7.81
C LEU A 127 4.32 1.54 7.53
N PRO A 128 3.22 1.71 8.29
CA PRO A 128 2.33 2.84 8.11
C PRO A 128 3.01 4.20 8.28
N ASP A 129 3.98 4.29 9.19
CA ASP A 129 4.60 5.55 9.59
C ASP A 129 5.95 5.81 8.91
N ASP A 130 6.65 4.74 8.52
CA ASP A 130 7.94 4.79 7.85
C ASP A 130 7.81 4.32 6.39
N ARG A 131 7.57 5.30 5.51
CA ARG A 131 7.46 5.07 4.06
C ARG A 131 8.79 4.63 3.44
N GLY A 132 9.93 5.02 4.02
CA GLY A 132 11.24 4.56 3.57
C GLY A 132 11.39 3.07 3.80
N LEU A 133 11.10 2.61 5.02
CA LEU A 133 11.09 1.20 5.40
C LEU A 133 10.13 0.38 4.52
N ALA A 134 8.94 0.91 4.21
CA ALA A 134 7.99 0.23 3.34
C ALA A 134 8.55 0.00 1.92
N ILE A 135 9.29 0.97 1.37
CA ILE A 135 9.92 0.87 0.05
C ILE A 135 11.13 -0.07 0.10
N GLU A 136 11.98 0.05 1.12
CA GLU A 136 13.15 -0.81 1.34
C GLU A 136 12.76 -2.27 1.46
N ALA A 137 11.76 -2.57 2.30
CA ALA A 137 11.25 -3.92 2.49
C ALA A 137 10.62 -4.47 1.20
N ALA A 138 9.89 -3.66 0.43
CA ALA A 138 9.33 -4.09 -0.84
C ALA A 138 10.43 -4.38 -1.88
N ALA A 139 11.49 -3.57 -1.95
CA ALA A 139 12.62 -3.77 -2.84
C ALA A 139 13.34 -5.10 -2.55
N TRP A 140 13.64 -5.35 -1.28
CA TRP A 140 14.28 -6.59 -0.85
C TRP A 140 13.38 -7.81 -0.98
N HIS A 141 12.06 -7.64 -0.82
CA HIS A 141 11.13 -8.75 -1.07
C HIS A 141 11.12 -9.17 -2.54
N LEU A 142 11.18 -8.20 -3.47
CA LEU A 142 11.33 -8.48 -4.91
C LEU A 142 12.66 -9.16 -5.23
N HIS A 143 13.74 -8.81 -4.52
CA HIS A 143 15.03 -9.49 -4.62
C HIS A 143 14.90 -10.96 -4.22
N ASP A 144 14.25 -11.24 -3.08
CA ASP A 144 14.09 -12.60 -2.57
C ASP A 144 13.18 -13.45 -3.51
N LEU A 145 12.16 -12.83 -4.12
CA LEU A 145 11.35 -13.47 -5.16
C LEU A 145 12.16 -13.75 -6.42
N ALA A 146 13.00 -12.80 -6.84
CA ALA A 146 13.87 -12.97 -7.99
C ALA A 146 14.86 -14.12 -7.83
N ALA A 147 15.41 -14.33 -6.64
CA ALA A 147 16.29 -15.43 -6.33
C ALA A 147 15.63 -16.81 -6.47
N GLN A 148 14.29 -16.87 -6.37
CA GLN A 148 13.53 -18.12 -6.49
C GLN A 148 13.12 -18.46 -7.92
N LEU A 149 13.18 -17.50 -8.86
CA LEU A 149 12.73 -17.74 -10.23
C LEU A 149 13.63 -18.75 -10.96
N PRO A 150 13.05 -19.71 -11.70
CA PRO A 150 13.85 -20.63 -12.50
C PRO A 150 14.52 -19.92 -13.68
N ALA A 151 15.71 -20.37 -14.07
CA ALA A 151 16.44 -19.81 -15.21
C ALA A 151 15.69 -19.99 -16.54
N ARG A 152 15.03 -21.14 -16.71
CA ARG A 152 14.14 -21.42 -17.86
C ARG A 152 12.68 -21.23 -17.44
N ARG A 153 11.96 -20.44 -18.23
CA ARG A 153 10.54 -20.11 -18.01
C ARG A 153 9.77 -20.42 -19.30
N SER A 154 8.57 -20.95 -19.15
CA SER A 154 7.73 -21.43 -20.27
C SER A 154 6.46 -20.60 -20.47
N GLY A 155 6.22 -19.58 -19.64
CA GLY A 155 5.06 -18.70 -19.70
C GLY A 155 5.30 -17.41 -20.50
N ALA A 156 4.20 -16.73 -20.85
CA ALA A 156 4.20 -15.45 -21.57
C ALA A 156 4.57 -14.24 -20.68
N CYS A 157 4.57 -14.40 -19.35
CA CYS A 157 4.92 -13.32 -18.44
C CYS A 157 6.42 -13.04 -18.47
N THR A 158 6.77 -11.76 -18.57
CA THR A 158 8.13 -11.26 -18.39
C THR A 158 8.62 -11.50 -16.96
N ARG A 159 9.93 -11.25 -16.72
CA ARG A 159 10.49 -11.35 -15.35
C ARG A 159 9.78 -10.41 -14.38
N ASP A 160 9.59 -9.16 -14.78
CA ASP A 160 9.01 -8.15 -13.91
C ASP A 160 7.53 -8.44 -13.61
N GLU A 161 6.78 -8.97 -14.59
CA GLU A 161 5.41 -9.43 -14.36
C GLU A 161 5.34 -10.63 -13.41
N LEU A 162 6.26 -11.59 -13.52
CA LEU A 162 6.34 -12.70 -12.57
C LEU A 162 6.67 -12.22 -11.16
N LEU A 163 7.59 -11.26 -11.01
CA LEU A 163 7.89 -10.68 -9.71
C LEU A 163 6.71 -9.91 -9.12
N ALA A 164 5.98 -9.14 -9.93
CA ALA A 164 4.76 -8.47 -9.51
C ALA A 164 3.67 -9.48 -9.08
N LEU A 165 3.51 -10.58 -9.81
CA LEU A 165 2.63 -11.68 -9.41
C LEU A 165 3.09 -12.34 -8.12
N GLY A 166 4.39 -12.55 -7.93
CA GLY A 166 4.94 -13.08 -6.68
C GLY A 166 4.71 -12.16 -5.50
N TYR A 167 4.81 -10.85 -5.72
CA TYR A 167 4.49 -9.83 -4.72
C TYR A 167 3.01 -9.91 -4.32
N ASN A 168 2.11 -10.01 -5.29
CA ASN A 168 0.66 -10.03 -5.06
C ASN A 168 0.12 -11.37 -4.53
N THR A 169 0.70 -12.50 -4.98
CA THR A 169 0.12 -13.84 -4.80
C THR A 169 1.04 -14.81 -4.07
N GLY A 170 2.26 -14.40 -3.72
CA GLY A 170 3.28 -15.21 -3.07
C GLY A 170 4.14 -16.03 -4.04
N ALA A 171 5.30 -16.48 -3.54
CA ALA A 171 6.31 -17.17 -4.34
C ALA A 171 5.82 -18.45 -5.00
N SER A 172 5.01 -19.27 -4.31
CA SER A 172 4.50 -20.53 -4.87
C SER A 172 3.66 -20.32 -6.13
N ASN A 173 2.81 -19.29 -6.14
CA ASN A 173 2.00 -18.94 -7.32
C ASN A 173 2.87 -18.35 -8.43
N MET A 174 3.83 -17.48 -8.10
CA MET A 174 4.84 -17.01 -9.06
C MET A 174 5.55 -18.16 -9.76
N LEU A 175 5.96 -19.20 -9.02
CA LEU A 175 6.62 -20.37 -9.60
C LEU A 175 5.69 -21.18 -10.50
N ALA A 176 4.41 -21.27 -10.17
CA ALA A 176 3.41 -21.88 -11.04
C ALA A 176 3.26 -21.08 -12.36
N PHE A 177 3.15 -19.76 -12.27
CA PHE A 177 3.07 -18.89 -13.46
C PHE A 177 4.34 -18.94 -14.31
N ALA A 178 5.52 -19.03 -13.68
CA ALA A 178 6.80 -19.18 -14.37
C ALA A 178 6.89 -20.48 -15.18
N ARG A 179 6.11 -21.51 -14.79
CA ARG A 179 5.97 -22.80 -15.50
C ARG A 179 4.84 -22.80 -16.53
N GLY A 180 4.13 -21.67 -16.72
CA GLY A 180 3.10 -21.52 -17.74
C GLY A 180 1.67 -21.70 -17.25
N VAL A 181 1.42 -21.78 -15.93
CA VAL A 181 0.05 -21.70 -15.41
C VAL A 181 -0.53 -20.33 -15.72
N THR A 182 -1.74 -20.29 -16.25
CA THR A 182 -2.44 -19.02 -16.56
C THR A 182 -2.89 -18.35 -15.26
N PRO A 183 -2.62 -17.04 -15.08
CA PRO A 183 -3.18 -16.28 -13.96
C PRO A 183 -4.71 -16.31 -13.97
N GLY A 184 -5.33 -16.55 -12.81
CA GLY A 184 -6.77 -16.37 -12.65
C GLY A 184 -7.15 -14.88 -12.67
N ASN A 185 -8.46 -14.58 -12.75
CA ASN A 185 -9.00 -13.22 -12.94
C ASN A 185 -8.39 -12.16 -12.01
N GLN A 186 -8.20 -12.47 -10.72
CA GLN A 186 -7.64 -11.51 -9.75
C GLN A 186 -6.17 -11.19 -10.03
N ALA A 187 -5.37 -12.22 -10.31
CA ALA A 187 -3.96 -12.06 -10.65
C ALA A 187 -3.79 -11.36 -12.01
N GLN A 188 -4.66 -11.67 -12.97
CA GLN A 188 -4.70 -10.98 -14.27
C GLN A 188 -5.05 -9.49 -14.11
N SER A 189 -6.07 -9.16 -13.31
CA SER A 189 -6.43 -7.77 -13.01
C SER A 189 -5.29 -6.99 -12.34
N TYR A 190 -4.49 -7.65 -11.50
CA TYR A 190 -3.29 -7.05 -10.92
C TYR A 190 -2.23 -6.74 -12.00
N LEU A 191 -1.96 -7.69 -12.90
CA LEU A 191 -1.03 -7.49 -14.02
C LEU A 191 -1.49 -6.39 -14.97
N ASP A 192 -2.78 -6.33 -15.30
CA ASP A 192 -3.29 -5.32 -16.22
C ASP A 192 -3.14 -3.92 -15.63
N ARG A 193 -3.39 -3.74 -14.33
CA ARG A 193 -3.09 -2.49 -13.62
C ARG A 193 -1.59 -2.17 -13.63
N LEU A 194 -0.74 -3.17 -13.42
CA LEU A 194 0.72 -2.98 -13.43
C LEU A 194 1.18 -2.47 -14.82
N ARG A 195 0.68 -3.09 -15.89
CA ARG A 195 0.96 -2.68 -17.28
C ARG A 195 0.49 -1.26 -17.56
N ASN A 196 -0.72 -0.91 -17.11
CA ASN A 196 -1.25 0.44 -17.25
C ASN A 196 -0.42 1.48 -16.46
N ASN A 197 0.11 1.08 -15.31
CA ASN A 197 0.98 1.93 -14.49
C ASN A 197 2.43 1.99 -14.98
N TRP A 198 2.84 1.13 -15.91
CA TRP A 198 4.24 1.02 -16.34
C TRP A 198 4.78 2.34 -16.92
N GLY A 199 3.98 3.02 -17.75
CA GLY A 199 4.32 4.34 -18.30
C GLY A 199 4.47 5.39 -17.20
N LYS A 200 3.48 5.47 -16.31
CA LYS A 200 3.45 6.40 -15.18
C LYS A 200 4.65 6.22 -14.24
N ALA A 201 5.00 4.96 -13.95
CA ALA A 201 6.16 4.61 -13.15
C ALA A 201 7.47 5.09 -13.78
N GLY A 202 7.63 4.91 -15.09
CA GLY A 202 8.79 5.41 -15.84
C GLY A 202 8.90 6.93 -15.76
N SER A 203 7.80 7.65 -16.01
CA SER A 203 7.77 9.11 -15.95
C SER A 203 8.07 9.65 -14.55
N ALA A 204 7.60 9.00 -13.49
CA ALA A 204 7.90 9.39 -12.12
C ALA A 204 9.40 9.27 -11.80
N LEU A 205 10.06 8.22 -12.29
CA LEU A 205 11.49 7.97 -12.06
C LEU A 205 12.42 8.83 -12.91
N ALA A 206 11.92 9.46 -13.97
CA ALA A 206 12.68 10.37 -14.82
C ALA A 206 12.72 11.81 -14.29
N ARG A 207 11.99 12.10 -13.20
CA ARG A 207 12.01 13.38 -12.50
C ARG A 207 13.22 13.54 -11.59
#